data_AF-A0A7K3AAV3-F1
#
_entry.id   AF-A0A7K3AAV3-F1
#
_cell.length_a   1.000
_cell.length_b   1.000
_cell.length_c   1.000
_cell.angle_alpha   90.00
_cell.angle_beta   90.00
_cell.angle_gamma   90.00
#
_symmetry.space_group_name_H-M   'P 1'
#
loop_
_entity.id
_entity.type
_entity.pdbx_description
1 polymer ?
#
loop_
_entity_poly.entity_id
_entity_poly.type
_entity_poly.pdbx_seq_one_letter_code
_entity_poly.pdbx_strand_id
1 'polypeptide(L)'
;MEGAAGRGDALRDVTDGVVELEEAVRERLGLRLARPAPVVVRLRRLADLAERVAELPDLEAHLVNEARRMAARCGRVVGDPEQLVRIAGRCPACDSVSLRALPERAVVMCVNPVCRHVLEEGPA
;
A
#
# COMPACT_ATOMS: atom_id res chain seq x y z
N MET A 1 1.28 26.73 -10.30
CA MET A 1 2.55 26.04 -10.01
C MET A 1 2.57 25.53 -8.55
N GLU A 2 1.56 24.74 -8.14
CA GLU A 2 1.44 24.23 -6.75
C GLU A 2 1.76 22.72 -6.61
N GLY A 3 1.97 22.02 -7.73
CA GLY A 3 1.99 20.55 -7.75
C GLY A 3 3.26 19.88 -7.21
N ALA A 4 4.40 20.56 -7.13
CA ALA A 4 5.67 19.95 -6.67
C ALA A 4 5.92 20.15 -5.16
N ALA A 5 5.62 21.34 -4.63
CA ALA A 5 5.72 21.65 -3.21
C ALA A 5 4.74 20.81 -2.37
N GLY A 6 3.47 20.72 -2.81
CA GLY A 6 2.47 19.88 -2.12
C GLY A 6 2.77 18.37 -2.14
N ARG A 7 3.52 17.88 -3.15
CA ARG A 7 3.97 16.48 -3.22
C ARG A 7 5.08 16.18 -2.21
N GLY A 8 6.06 17.09 -2.09
CA GLY A 8 7.16 16.94 -1.13
C GLY A 8 6.67 16.97 0.32
N ASP A 9 5.74 17.89 0.63
CA ASP A 9 5.19 18.02 1.97
C ASP A 9 4.33 16.81 2.35
N ALA A 10 3.50 16.31 1.44
CA ALA A 10 2.73 15.10 1.69
C ALA A 10 3.61 13.86 1.91
N LEU A 11 4.73 13.75 1.19
CA LEU A 11 5.67 12.65 1.39
C LEU A 11 6.34 12.73 2.76
N ARG A 12 6.73 13.95 3.21
CA ARG A 12 7.29 14.18 4.54
C ARG A 12 6.28 13.81 5.62
N ASP A 13 5.06 14.34 5.52
CA ASP A 13 3.97 14.08 6.46
C ASP A 13 3.64 12.58 6.61
N VAL A 14 3.61 11.84 5.49
CA VAL A 14 3.35 10.39 5.54
C VAL A 14 4.55 9.64 6.11
N THR A 15 5.76 10.09 5.81
CA THR A 15 6.97 9.49 6.37
C THR A 15 7.00 9.66 7.89
N ASP A 16 6.77 10.88 8.37
CA ASP A 16 6.75 11.21 9.79
C ASP A 16 5.60 10.46 10.50
N GLY A 17 4.41 10.44 9.90
CA GLY A 17 3.26 9.69 10.44
C GLY A 17 3.52 8.19 10.57
N VAL A 18 4.25 7.55 9.65
CA VAL A 18 4.62 6.13 9.78
C VAL A 18 5.67 5.92 10.88
N VAL A 19 6.61 6.86 11.04
CA VAL A 19 7.60 6.80 12.13
C VAL A 19 6.90 6.89 13.48
N GLU A 20 6.08 7.92 13.66
CA GLU A 20 5.31 8.17 14.89
C GLU A 20 4.39 6.99 15.23
N LEU A 21 3.69 6.43 14.23
CA LEU A 21 2.81 5.29 14.43
C LEU A 21 3.57 4.03 14.86
N GLU A 22 4.73 3.74 14.26
CA GLU A 22 5.55 2.60 14.68
C GLU A 22 6.05 2.76 16.12
N GLU A 23 6.44 3.98 16.50
CA GLU A 23 6.90 4.28 17.86
C GLU A 23 5.77 4.12 18.88
N ALA A 24 4.59 4.70 18.61
CA ALA A 24 3.42 4.61 19.47
C ALA A 24 2.95 3.15 19.65
N VAL A 25 2.89 2.36 18.58
CA VAL A 25 2.51 0.93 18.64
C VAL A 25 3.53 0.13 19.46
N ARG A 26 4.82 0.37 19.25
CA ARG A 26 5.86 -0.34 20.01
C ARG A 26 5.83 0.02 21.48
N GLU A 27 5.68 1.30 21.82
CA GLU A 27 5.53 1.77 23.18
C GLU A 27 4.33 1.11 23.86
N ARG A 28 3.16 1.11 23.21
CA ARG A 28 1.93 0.51 23.74
C ARG A 28 2.06 -1.00 23.97
N LEU A 29 2.82 -1.69 23.11
CA LEU A 29 3.12 -3.12 23.23
C LEU A 29 4.31 -3.44 24.15
N GLY A 30 4.92 -2.45 24.81
CA GLY A 30 6.09 -2.63 25.68
C GLY A 30 7.35 -3.09 24.94
N LEU A 31 7.45 -2.82 23.65
CA LEU A 31 8.56 -3.21 22.79
C LEU A 31 9.63 -2.12 22.76
N ARG A 32 10.88 -2.53 22.52
CA ARG A 32 11.95 -1.59 22.20
C ARG A 32 11.64 -0.84 20.91
N LEU A 33 12.07 0.42 20.88
CA LEU A 33 12.05 1.25 19.67
C LEU A 33 12.76 0.54 18.52
N ALA A 34 12.18 0.65 17.34
CA ALA A 34 12.76 0.12 16.13
C ALA A 34 13.99 0.94 15.72
N ARG A 35 14.94 0.28 15.07
CA ARG A 35 16.01 1.00 14.35
C ARG A 35 15.40 1.79 13.19
N PRO A 36 15.94 2.99 12.87
CA PRO A 36 15.54 3.76 11.69
C PRO A 36 15.54 2.89 10.43
N ALA A 37 14.48 3.01 9.64
CA ALA A 37 14.29 2.24 8.42
C ALA A 37 13.40 2.99 7.43
N PRO A 38 13.48 2.66 6.12
CA PRO A 38 12.56 3.19 5.11
C PRO A 38 11.09 2.89 5.44
N VAL A 39 10.17 3.75 4.99
CA VAL A 39 8.72 3.64 5.22
C VAL A 39 8.18 2.24 4.94
N VAL A 40 8.55 1.63 3.80
CA VAL A 40 8.10 0.28 3.43
C VAL A 40 8.51 -0.78 4.47
N VAL A 41 9.70 -0.65 5.05
CA VAL A 41 10.17 -1.57 6.09
C VAL A 41 9.41 -1.35 7.40
N ARG A 42 9.13 -0.10 7.76
CA ARG A 42 8.34 0.22 8.96
C ARG A 42 6.91 -0.27 8.85
N LEU A 43 6.26 -0.08 7.70
CA LEU A 43 4.92 -0.60 7.41
C LEU A 43 4.86 -2.12 7.51
N ARG A 44 5.89 -2.84 7.02
CA ARG A 44 5.98 -4.30 7.20
C ARG A 44 6.06 -4.70 8.66
N ARG A 45 6.90 -4.02 9.47
CA ARG A 45 6.99 -4.28 10.90
C ARG A 45 5.67 -4.03 11.63
N LEU A 46 4.93 -2.99 11.24
CA LEU A 46 3.58 -2.73 11.76
C LEU A 46 2.61 -3.85 11.38
N ALA A 47 2.65 -4.32 10.13
CA ALA A 47 1.83 -5.45 9.68
C ALA A 47 2.16 -6.75 10.45
N ASP A 48 3.45 -7.01 10.72
CA ASP A 48 3.89 -8.16 11.52
C ASP A 48 3.41 -8.10 12.99
N LEU A 49 2.97 -6.92 13.46
CA LEU A 49 2.41 -6.72 14.80
C LEU A 49 0.87 -6.74 14.81
N ALA A 50 0.21 -6.87 13.66
CA ALA A 50 -1.23 -6.71 13.53
C ALA A 50 -2.04 -7.65 14.44
N GLU A 51 -1.63 -8.91 14.58
CA GLU A 51 -2.31 -9.87 15.46
C GLU A 51 -2.28 -9.42 16.93
N ARG A 52 -1.14 -8.93 17.41
CA ARG A 52 -0.99 -8.41 18.78
C ARG A 52 -1.72 -7.10 18.98
N VAL A 53 -1.78 -6.27 17.95
CA VAL A 53 -2.55 -5.02 17.96
C VAL A 53 -4.06 -5.30 18.03
N ALA A 54 -4.55 -6.34 17.33
CA ALA A 54 -5.96 -6.72 17.35
C ALA A 54 -6.46 -7.20 18.73
N GLU A 55 -5.56 -7.59 19.63
CA GLU A 55 -5.89 -7.89 21.03
C GLU A 55 -6.15 -6.63 21.89
N LEU A 56 -5.85 -5.44 21.36
CA LEU A 56 -5.96 -4.14 22.02
C LEU A 56 -6.86 -3.20 21.18
N PRO A 57 -8.19 -3.19 21.41
CA PRO A 57 -9.14 -2.52 20.52
C PRO A 57 -8.89 -1.02 20.33
N ASP A 58 -8.37 -0.33 21.36
CA ASP A 58 -7.98 1.07 21.29
C ASP A 58 -6.79 1.28 20.36
N LEU A 59 -5.78 0.42 20.44
CA LEU A 59 -4.59 0.46 19.60
C LEU A 59 -4.90 0.05 18.16
N GLU A 60 -5.76 -0.95 17.96
CA GLU A 60 -6.24 -1.36 16.64
C GLU A 60 -6.96 -0.20 15.94
N ALA A 61 -7.92 0.43 16.62
CA ALA A 61 -8.64 1.58 16.08
C ALA A 61 -7.69 2.73 15.73
N HIS A 62 -6.71 3.01 16.58
CA HIS A 62 -5.68 4.01 16.30
C HIS A 62 -4.88 3.66 15.04
N LEU A 63 -4.33 2.44 14.95
CA LEU A 63 -3.56 1.98 13.80
C LEU A 63 -4.35 2.12 12.49
N VAL A 64 -5.60 1.65 12.48
CA VAL A 64 -6.47 1.70 11.29
C VAL A 64 -6.78 3.14 10.89
N ASN A 65 -7.10 4.01 11.85
CA ASN A 65 -7.41 5.41 11.57
C ASN A 65 -6.19 6.16 11.01
N GLU A 66 -5.02 5.93 11.59
CA GLU A 66 -3.78 6.55 11.13
C GLU A 66 -3.40 6.06 9.72
N ALA A 67 -3.49 4.75 9.47
CA ALA A 67 -3.24 4.17 8.16
C ALA A 67 -4.21 4.73 7.09
N ARG A 68 -5.51 4.84 7.41
CA ARG A 68 -6.52 5.43 6.51
C ARG A 68 -6.26 6.90 6.21
N ARG A 69 -5.90 7.70 7.22
CA ARG A 69 -5.58 9.13 7.04
C ARG A 69 -4.38 9.29 6.10
N MET A 70 -3.33 8.50 6.29
CA MET A 70 -2.14 8.53 5.43
C MET A 70 -2.46 8.08 4.00
N ALA A 71 -3.22 6.99 3.84
CA ALA A 71 -3.65 6.52 2.53
C ALA A 71 -4.47 7.58 1.78
N ALA A 72 -5.44 8.23 2.44
CA ALA A 72 -6.24 9.30 1.86
C ALA A 72 -5.40 10.52 1.48
N ARG A 73 -4.34 10.84 2.24
CA ARG A 73 -3.39 11.91 1.91
C ARG A 73 -2.57 11.55 0.67
N CYS A 74 -2.06 10.33 0.58
CA CYS A 74 -1.40 9.83 -0.62
C CYS A 74 -2.32 9.92 -1.84
N GLY A 75 -3.57 9.47 -1.72
CA GLY A 75 -4.58 9.50 -2.78
C GLY A 75 -4.83 10.91 -3.32
N ARG A 76 -4.97 11.91 -2.44
CA ARG A 76 -5.14 13.32 -2.85
C ARG A 76 -3.98 13.89 -3.67
N VAL A 77 -2.77 13.35 -3.49
CA VAL A 77 -1.52 13.94 -3.99
C VAL A 77 -0.99 13.20 -5.21
N VAL A 78 -1.15 11.88 -5.21
CA VAL A 78 -0.64 10.97 -6.25
C VAL A 78 -1.77 10.43 -7.13
N GLY A 79 -3.02 10.56 -6.69
CA GLY A 79 -4.17 9.83 -7.23
C GLY A 79 -4.42 8.56 -6.43
N ASP A 80 -5.68 8.12 -6.39
CA ASP A 80 -6.00 6.81 -5.82
C ASP A 80 -5.49 5.69 -6.73
N PRO A 81 -5.03 4.55 -6.16
CA PRO A 81 -4.65 3.42 -6.97
C PRO A 81 -5.87 2.88 -7.70
N GLU A 82 -5.75 2.71 -9.02
CA GLU A 82 -6.75 2.01 -9.83
C GLU A 82 -7.06 0.63 -9.22
N GLN A 83 -8.36 0.34 -9.07
CA GLN A 83 -8.80 -0.93 -8.51
C GLN A 83 -8.54 -2.07 -9.51
N LEU A 84 -7.59 -2.94 -9.16
CA LEU A 84 -7.27 -4.12 -9.95
C LEU A 84 -8.34 -5.21 -9.77
N VAL A 85 -8.87 -5.73 -10.87
CA VAL A 85 -9.82 -6.85 -10.88
C VAL A 85 -9.09 -8.13 -11.24
N ARG A 86 -9.25 -9.19 -10.44
CA ARG A 86 -8.65 -10.50 -10.75
C ARG A 86 -9.33 -11.13 -11.97
N ILE A 87 -8.53 -11.48 -12.97
CA ILE A 87 -8.98 -12.31 -14.09
C ILE A 87 -8.67 -13.76 -13.77
N ALA A 88 -9.66 -14.63 -13.98
CA ALA A 88 -9.50 -16.07 -13.82
C ALA A 88 -8.58 -16.63 -14.92
N GLY A 89 -7.80 -17.66 -14.59
CA GLY A 89 -6.85 -18.27 -15.53
C GLY A 89 -5.40 -17.87 -15.30
N ARG A 90 -4.54 -18.30 -16.23
CA ARG A 90 -3.09 -18.11 -16.19
C ARG A 90 -2.65 -17.20 -17.32
N CYS A 91 -1.59 -16.44 -17.09
CA CYS A 91 -0.96 -15.63 -18.13
C CYS A 91 -0.42 -16.55 -19.24
N PRO A 92 -0.76 -16.32 -20.52
CA PRO A 92 -0.27 -17.17 -21.61
C PRO A 92 1.25 -17.05 -21.82
N ALA A 93 1.87 -15.94 -21.38
CA ALA A 93 3.30 -15.71 -21.55
C ALA A 93 4.19 -16.33 -20.45
N CYS A 94 3.68 -16.47 -19.22
CA CYS A 94 4.50 -16.94 -18.09
C CYS A 94 3.81 -17.95 -17.17
N ASP A 95 2.61 -18.40 -17.52
CA ASP A 95 1.78 -19.36 -16.79
C ASP A 95 1.39 -18.95 -15.35
N SER A 96 1.64 -17.71 -14.95
CA SER A 96 1.32 -17.18 -13.62
C SER A 96 -0.16 -16.81 -13.46
N VAL A 97 -0.73 -16.99 -12.27
CA VAL A 97 -2.11 -16.57 -11.88
C VAL A 97 -2.23 -15.06 -11.56
N SER A 98 -1.39 -14.26 -12.22
CA SER A 98 -1.21 -12.82 -11.95
C SER A 98 -1.93 -11.93 -12.95
N LEU A 99 -2.90 -12.44 -13.73
CA LEU A 99 -3.68 -11.59 -14.63
C LEU A 99 -4.63 -10.68 -13.85
N ARG A 100 -4.63 -9.39 -14.18
CA ARG A 100 -5.53 -8.37 -13.64
C ARG A 100 -6.10 -7.51 -14.76
N ALA A 101 -7.38 -7.19 -14.69
CA ALA A 101 -7.95 -6.08 -15.44
C ALA A 101 -7.69 -4.78 -14.67
N LEU A 102 -7.32 -3.77 -15.44
CA LEU A 102 -7.14 -2.37 -15.07
C LEU A 102 -8.26 -1.62 -15.81
N PRO A 103 -9.43 -1.43 -15.18
CA PRO A 103 -10.63 -0.90 -15.84
C PRO A 103 -10.47 0.55 -16.33
N GLU A 104 -9.79 1.41 -15.58
CA GLU A 104 -9.57 2.81 -15.95
C GLU A 104 -8.64 2.91 -17.17
N ARG A 105 -7.73 1.94 -17.32
CA ARG A 105 -6.83 1.83 -18.48
C ARG A 105 -7.38 0.98 -19.62
N ALA A 106 -8.57 0.38 -19.45
CA ALA A 106 -9.17 -0.57 -20.39
C ALA A 106 -8.18 -1.66 -20.87
N VAL A 107 -7.42 -2.25 -19.93
CA VAL A 107 -6.39 -3.25 -20.27
C VAL A 107 -6.43 -4.43 -19.31
N VAL A 108 -6.16 -5.64 -19.83
CA VAL A 108 -5.86 -6.80 -19.00
C VAL A 108 -4.37 -7.11 -19.11
N MET A 109 -3.68 -7.23 -17.99
CA MET A 109 -2.25 -7.54 -18.01
C MET A 109 -1.82 -8.46 -16.86
N CYS A 110 -0.68 -9.13 -17.04
CA CYS A 110 -0.03 -9.89 -15.99
C CYS A 110 0.72 -8.94 -15.05
N VAL A 111 0.30 -8.81 -13.80
CA VAL A 111 0.97 -7.96 -12.79
C VAL A 111 2.20 -8.62 -12.15
N ASN A 112 2.60 -9.80 -12.64
CA ASN A 112 3.91 -10.36 -12.29
C ASN A 112 5.00 -9.39 -12.79
N PRO A 113 5.85 -8.85 -11.90
CA PRO A 113 6.80 -7.79 -12.24
C PRO A 113 7.82 -8.20 -13.32
N VAL A 114 8.08 -9.50 -13.48
CA VAL A 114 8.99 -10.05 -14.51
C VAL A 114 8.30 -10.18 -15.87
N CYS A 115 6.99 -10.43 -15.91
CA CYS A 115 6.28 -10.74 -17.15
C CYS A 115 5.64 -9.50 -17.79
N ARG A 116 4.76 -8.80 -17.06
CA ARG A 116 4.06 -7.58 -17.54
C ARG A 116 3.31 -7.71 -18.88
N HIS A 117 3.08 -8.93 -19.38
CA HIS A 117 2.39 -9.17 -20.65
C HIS A 117 0.97 -8.60 -20.61
N VAL A 118 0.60 -7.86 -21.65
CA VAL A 118 -0.74 -7.32 -21.86
C VAL A 118 -1.51 -8.28 -22.76
N LEU A 119 -2.73 -8.67 -22.34
CA LEU A 119 -3.65 -9.37 -23.22
C LEU A 119 -4.27 -8.33 -24.15
N GLU A 120 -4.02 -8.45 -25.44
CA GLU A 120 -4.84 -7.75 -26.43
C GLU A 120 -6.22 -8.43 -26.49
N GLU A 121 -7.30 -7.65 -26.55
CA GLU A 121 -8.62 -8.21 -26.86
C GLU A 121 -8.54 -8.85 -28.26
N GLY A 122 -8.66 -10.17 -28.33
CA GLY A 122 -8.98 -10.85 -29.60
C GLY A 122 -10.34 -10.33 -30.11
N PRO A 123 -10.56 -10.30 -31.44
CA PRO A 123 -11.71 -9.61 -32.02
C PRO A 123 -13.04 -10.14 -31.45
N ALA A 124 -13.95 -9.19 -31.22
CA ALA A 124 -15.30 -9.36 -30.67
C ALA A 124 -16.16 -10.42 -31.39
#